data_AF-A0A7Y4WTV7-F1
#
_entry.id   AF-A0A7Y4WTV7-F1
#
_cell.length_a   1.000
_cell.length_b   1.000
_cell.length_c   1.000
_cell.angle_alpha   90.00
_cell.angle_beta   90.00
_cell.angle_gamma   90.00
#
_symmetry.space_group_name_H-M   'P 1'
#
loop_
_entity.id
_entity.type
_entity.pdbx_description
1 polymer ?
#
loop_
_entity_poly.entity_id
_entity_poly.type
_entity_poly.pdbx_seq_one_letter_code
_entity_poly.pdbx_strand_id
1 'polypeptide(L)' 'MSGAEQPPVNLTGTWSGAVKLPTGEALPFVLHLTHAGDAVQGALEGIDGGGDTAIADGRVGGDVVRFQCVRRIA' A
#
# COMPACT_ATOMS: atom_id res chain seq x y z
N MET A 1 19.22 -5.91 -29.43
CA MET A 1 18.89 -5.90 -27.98
C MET A 1 17.40 -5.64 -27.88
N SER A 2 16.59 -6.70 -27.76
CA SER A 2 15.13 -6.57 -27.65
C SER A 2 14.82 -6.17 -26.22
N GLY A 3 14.49 -4.90 -25.98
CA GLY A 3 13.88 -4.50 -24.70
C GLY A 3 12.49 -5.12 -24.67
N ALA A 4 12.31 -6.19 -23.90
CA ALA A 4 10.97 -6.70 -23.65
C ALA A 4 10.19 -5.57 -22.96
N GLU A 5 9.05 -5.21 -23.53
CA GLU A 5 8.10 -4.31 -22.88
C GLU A 5 7.68 -4.98 -21.57
N GLN A 6 8.09 -4.41 -20.44
CA GLN A 6 7.69 -4.92 -19.13
C GLN A 6 6.16 -4.84 -19.08
N PRO A 7 5.46 -5.92 -18.70
CA PRO A 7 4.01 -5.89 -18.60
C PRO A 7 3.60 -4.75 -17.66
N PRO A 8 2.50 -4.03 -17.97
CA PRO A 8 2.07 -2.92 -17.16
C PRO A 8 1.91 -3.37 -15.70
N VAL A 9 2.52 -2.62 -14.78
CA VAL A 9 2.44 -2.88 -13.35
C VAL A 9 0.96 -2.89 -12.95
N ASN A 10 0.51 -3.94 -12.26
CA ASN A 10 -0.83 -4.00 -11.70
C ASN A 10 -0.74 -4.27 -10.19
N LEU A 11 -1.07 -3.26 -9.40
CA LEU A 11 -1.06 -3.33 -7.94
C LEU A 11 -2.41 -3.74 -7.35
N THR A 12 -3.44 -3.94 -8.19
CA THR A 12 -4.79 -4.25 -7.74
C THR A 12 -4.83 -5.59 -7.00
N GLY A 13 -5.33 -5.58 -5.77
CA GLY A 13 -5.44 -6.78 -4.95
C GLY A 13 -5.27 -6.52 -3.47
N THR A 14 -5.18 -7.61 -2.71
CA THR A 14 -4.93 -7.59 -1.27
C THR A 14 -3.46 -7.88 -1.00
N TRP A 15 -2.81 -7.00 -0.24
CA TRP A 15 -1.41 -7.09 0.14
C TRP A 15 -1.30 -7.21 1.65
N SER A 16 -0.54 -8.18 2.15
CA SER A 16 -0.25 -8.32 3.57
C SER A 16 1.23 -8.17 3.85
N GLY A 17 1.55 -7.63 5.02
CA GLY A 17 2.94 -7.42 5.44
C GLY A 17 3.03 -7.10 6.92
N ALA A 18 4.23 -6.70 7.36
CA ALA A 18 4.44 -6.23 8.72
C ALA A 18 5.48 -5.09 8.74
N VAL A 19 5.21 -4.06 9.55
CA VAL A 19 6.17 -3.01 9.87
C VAL A 19 6.93 -3.43 11.12
N LYS A 20 8.25 -3.57 11.00
CA LYS A 20 9.12 -3.82 12.16
C LYS A 20 9.50 -2.49 12.81
N LEU A 21 9.09 -2.31 14.05
CA LEU A 21 9.45 -1.14 14.84
C LEU A 21 10.87 -1.27 15.40
N PRO A 22 11.55 -0.16 15.75
CA PRO A 22 12.86 -0.21 16.38
C PRO A 22 12.90 -1.01 17.69
N THR A 23 11.76 -1.16 18.36
CA THR A 23 11.59 -1.98 19.57
C THR A 23 11.68 -3.49 19.31
N GLY A 24 11.67 -3.91 18.04
CA GLY A 24 11.60 -5.31 17.62
C GLY A 24 10.17 -5.85 17.46
N GLU A 25 9.17 -5.08 17.86
CA GLU A 25 7.76 -5.39 17.63
C GLU A 25 7.41 -5.34 16.13
N ALA A 26 6.54 -6.26 15.70
CA ALA A 26 6.04 -6.30 14.33
C ALA A 26 4.55 -5.94 14.32
N LEU A 27 4.19 -4.89 13.57
CA LEU A 27 2.81 -4.49 13.34
C LEU A 27 2.35 -5.08 12.00
N PRO A 28 1.55 -6.16 12.00
CA PRO A 28 0.99 -6.70 10.76
C PRO A 28 0.01 -5.72 10.12
N PHE A 29 -0.07 -5.72 8.80
CA PHE A 29 -1.00 -4.89 8.06
C PHE A 29 -1.58 -5.63 6.85
N VAL A 30 -2.76 -5.19 6.42
CA VAL A 30 -3.42 -5.60 5.18
C VAL A 30 -3.86 -4.35 4.41
N LEU A 31 -3.51 -4.28 3.12
CA LEU A 31 -3.92 -3.22 2.20
C LEU A 31 -4.81 -3.81 1.11
N HIS A 32 -5.89 -3.12 0.78
CA HIS A 32 -6.69 -3.40 -0.41
C HIS A 32 -6.44 -2.29 -1.42
N LEU A 33 -5.81 -2.62 -2.54
CA LEU A 33 -5.41 -1.65 -3.55
C LEU A 33 -6.22 -1.81 -4.83
N THR A 34 -6.53 -0.68 -5.46
CA THR A 34 -7.00 -0.57 -6.84
C THR A 34 -6.03 0.32 -7.61
N HIS A 35 -5.64 -0.12 -8.80
CA HIS A 35 -4.66 0.56 -9.65
C HIS A 35 -5.27 1.00 -10.98
N ALA A 36 -5.13 2.28 -11.34
CA ALA A 36 -5.58 2.82 -12.61
C ALA A 36 -4.62 3.90 -13.13
N GLY A 37 -3.93 3.61 -14.24
CA GLY A 37 -2.89 4.50 -14.77
C GLY A 37 -1.75 4.67 -13.76
N ASP A 38 -1.50 5.90 -13.32
CA ASP A 38 -0.50 6.18 -12.28
C ASP A 38 -1.11 6.25 -10.87
N ALA A 39 -2.44 6.16 -10.76
CA ALA A 39 -3.15 6.36 -9.50
C ALA A 39 -3.36 5.03 -8.75
N VAL A 40 -3.07 5.05 -7.46
CA VAL A 40 -3.36 3.95 -6.53
C VAL A 40 -4.37 4.44 -5.50
N GLN A 41 -5.45 3.69 -5.35
CA GLN A 41 -6.50 3.94 -4.36
C GLN A 41 -6.68 2.70 -3.50
N GLY A 42 -7.34 2.85 -2.35
CA GLY A 42 -7.55 1.72 -1.46
C GLY A 42 -7.75 2.08 -0.01
N ALA A 43 -7.63 1.07 0.83
CA ALA A 43 -7.69 1.20 2.28
C ALA A 43 -6.65 0.29 2.94
N LEU A 44 -6.17 0.76 4.09
CA LEU A 44 -5.45 -0.03 5.08
C LEU A 44 -6.48 -0.57 6.08
N GLU A 45 -6.54 -1.89 6.26
CA GLU A 45 -7.33 -2.50 7.33
C GLU A 45 -6.85 -1.97 8.69
N GLY A 46 -7.78 -1.77 9.61
CA GLY A 46 -7.49 -1.32 10.96
C GLY A 46 -6.48 -2.22 11.69
N ILE A 47 -5.41 -1.61 12.22
CA ILE A 47 -4.40 -2.30 13.04
C ILE A 47 -4.70 -2.02 14.53
N ASP A 48 -4.54 -3.03 15.38
CA ASP A 48 -4.70 -2.95 16.85
C ASP A 48 -6.02 -2.27 17.28
N GLY A 49 -7.14 -2.77 16.75
CA GLY A 49 -8.48 -2.27 17.09
C GLY A 49 -8.82 -0.88 16.52
N GLY A 50 -7.98 -0.32 15.65
CA GLY A 50 -8.30 0.86 14.85
C GLY A 50 -9.36 0.58 13.80
N GLY A 51 -10.05 1.63 13.35
CA GLY A 51 -10.85 1.56 12.13
C GLY A 51 -9.97 1.61 10.88
N ASP A 52 -10.53 1.15 9.77
CA ASP A 52 -9.88 1.23 8.46
C ASP A 52 -9.55 2.67 8.07
N THR A 53 -8.46 2.85 7.34
CA THR A 53 -8.00 4.16 6.89
C THR A 53 -7.83 4.17 5.38
N ALA A 54 -8.47 5.13 4.71
CA ALA A 54 -8.33 5.31 3.27
C ALA A 54 -6.90 5.73 2.91
N ILE A 55 -6.42 5.21 1.79
CA ILE A 55 -5.17 5.66 1.16
C ILE A 55 -5.39 7.05 0.56
N ALA A 56 -4.46 7.97 0.83
CA ALA A 56 -4.36 9.27 0.20
C ALA A 56 -3.09 9.38 -0.66
N ASP A 57 -3.20 10.15 -1.74
CA ASP A 57 -2.12 10.46 -2.70
C ASP A 57 -1.35 9.26 -3.24
N GLY A 58 -2.04 8.13 -3.43
CA GLY A 58 -1.43 6.91 -3.95
C GLY A 58 -0.99 7.06 -5.41
N ARG A 59 0.29 6.77 -5.67
CA ARG A 59 0.92 6.86 -6.99
C ARG A 59 1.88 5.70 -7.24
N VAL A 60 1.96 5.25 -8.48
CA VAL A 60 3.05 4.38 -8.97
C VAL A 60 4.00 5.18 -9.86
N GLY A 61 5.30 4.88 -9.77
CA GLY A 61 6.32 5.42 -10.67
C GLY A 61 7.48 4.43 -10.79
N GLY A 62 7.62 3.81 -11.97
CA GLY A 62 8.52 2.68 -12.16
C GLY A 62 8.16 1.54 -11.19
N ASP A 63 9.15 1.08 -10.42
CA ASP A 63 8.98 0.01 -9.44
C ASP A 63 8.64 0.52 -8.02
N VAL A 64 8.25 1.79 -7.90
CA VAL A 64 7.96 2.42 -6.60
C VAL A 64 6.49 2.80 -6.49
N VAL A 65 5.83 2.30 -5.44
CA VAL A 65 4.54 2.80 -4.98
C VAL A 65 4.73 3.76 -3.81
N ARG A 66 4.04 4.90 -3.82
CA ARG A 66 3.98 5.86 -2.70
C ARG A 66 2.54 6.17 -2.37
N PHE A 67 2.22 6.18 -1.09
CA PHE A 67 0.92 6.60 -0.57
C PHE A 67 1.05 6.99 0.90
N GLN A 68 0.00 7.61 1.44
CA GLN A 68 -0.09 7.95 2.85
C GLN A 68 -1.44 7.49 3.44
N CYS A 69 -1.41 7.05 4.70
CA CYS A 69 -2.58 6.75 5.50
C CYS A 69 -2.44 7.48 6.83
N VAL A 70 -3.48 8.21 7.26
CA VAL A 70 -3.47 8.90 8.56
C VAL A 70 -4.51 8.25 9.45
N ARG A 71 -4.05 7.44 10.40
CA ARG A 71 -4.88 6.92 11.48
C ARG A 71 -4.81 7.88 12.66
N ARG A 72 -5.97 8.36 13.13
CA ARG A 72 -6.06 9.03 14.43
C ARG A 72 -6.12 7.97 15.52
N ILE A 73 -5.18 8.03 16.45
CA ILE A 73 -5.18 7.20 17.66
C ILE A 73 -5.80 8.07 18.76
N ALA A 74 -6.87 7.57 19.37
CA ALA A 74 -7.55 8.23 20.49
C ALA A 74 -6.83 7.97 21.81
#